data_AF-A0AB33J471-F1
#
_entry.id   AF-A0AB33J471-F1
#
_cell.length_a   1.000
_cell.length_b   1.000
_cell.length_c   1.000
_cell.angle_alpha   90.00
_cell.angle_beta   90.00
_cell.angle_gamma   90.00
#
_symmetry.space_group_name_H-M   'P 1'
#
loop_
_entity.id
_entity.type
_entity.pdbx_description
1 polymer ?
#
loop_
_entity_poly.entity_id
_entity_poly.type
_entity_poly.pdbx_seq_one_letter_code
_entity_poly.pdbx_strand_id
1 'polypeptide(L)'
;MKRNFLKTAAFLLMGLAATMAFTACSNDPETPQDERKNKLHEDPAKMEIQLVECHLHVDWNDIQEVGGPHQNTESDKTKFMKKIQTITYQNVAGKGWQLAEGSQKKFYVMKNGDYYQDPKEKQHYRPAPVYLLFIKYYNTAGKIINHEFMTEDQARIHQHFFTPVNVKSFVDGKPETDNADKSELIDYLYTDTTPWDGTKKDKTAEITGKQNPVGFKGVIRFLKNDKEFDLKIRLYHGFKGKTDPKTNQFCPFNKPSSSLIQSGEWDVNIDVPFVVYMDRDEMLVDINEGDDLSKLKEADLDEDSNSTLHRIMKAYGISWAEALQDYYYYTFTAGHSSGGIWL
;
A
#
# COMPACT_ATOMS: atom_id res chain seq x y z
N MET A 1 -69.76 34.74 -52.84
CA MET A 1 -69.61 35.66 -51.67
C MET A 1 -69.35 34.78 -50.45
N LYS A 2 -68.30 34.85 -49.62
CA LYS A 2 -67.14 35.72 -49.43
C LYS A 2 -65.94 34.87 -48.94
N ARG A 3 -64.74 35.25 -49.43
CA ARG A 3 -63.32 35.07 -49.01
C ARG A 3 -63.03 34.45 -47.63
N ASN A 4 -62.21 33.39 -47.55
CA ASN A 4 -60.73 33.29 -47.35
C ASN A 4 -60.26 33.53 -45.89
N PHE A 5 -59.45 32.61 -45.32
CA PHE A 5 -57.99 32.75 -45.12
C PHE A 5 -57.35 31.56 -44.32
N LEU A 6 -56.31 30.96 -44.93
CA LEU A 6 -55.13 30.16 -44.45
C LEU A 6 -55.30 28.98 -43.44
N LYS A 7 -55.02 27.70 -43.80
CA LYS A 7 -53.72 26.95 -44.00
C LYS A 7 -52.88 26.87 -42.69
N THR A 8 -52.47 25.73 -42.11
CA THR A 8 -51.70 24.61 -42.71
C THR A 8 -51.64 23.36 -41.79
N ALA A 9 -51.81 22.19 -42.42
CA ALA A 9 -51.35 20.80 -42.21
C ALA A 9 -50.78 20.20 -40.90
N ALA A 10 -51.14 18.91 -40.77
CA ALA A 10 -50.29 17.72 -40.51
C ALA A 10 -50.32 17.04 -39.12
N PHE A 11 -51.08 15.95 -39.08
CA PHE A 11 -50.66 14.57 -38.78
C PHE A 11 -49.90 14.20 -37.49
N LEU A 12 -50.28 12.99 -37.02
CA LEU A 12 -49.49 11.93 -36.35
C LEU A 12 -49.54 11.80 -34.81
N LEU A 13 -50.22 10.72 -34.43
CA LEU A 13 -49.70 9.52 -33.72
C LEU A 13 -49.52 9.54 -32.19
N MET A 14 -50.09 8.46 -31.62
CA MET A 14 -50.12 8.00 -30.24
C MET A 14 -48.76 8.07 -29.54
N GLY A 15 -48.78 8.68 -28.35
CA GLY A 15 -47.65 8.76 -27.45
C GLY A 15 -47.48 7.48 -26.62
N LEU A 16 -46.27 6.96 -26.69
CA LEU A 16 -45.41 6.54 -25.57
C LEU A 16 -45.77 5.25 -24.82
N ALA A 17 -45.26 4.13 -25.36
CA ALA A 17 -44.78 3.01 -24.55
C ALA A 17 -43.49 2.42 -25.16
N ALA A 18 -42.48 2.28 -24.31
CA ALA A 18 -41.29 1.44 -24.42
C ALA A 18 -40.29 1.66 -25.57
N THR A 19 -39.23 2.42 -25.30
CA THR A 19 -37.89 2.13 -25.84
C THR A 19 -36.90 2.00 -24.69
N MET A 20 -36.49 0.76 -24.43
CA MET A 20 -35.25 0.47 -23.73
C MET A 20 -34.11 1.00 -24.61
N ALA A 21 -33.36 1.99 -24.12
CA ALA A 21 -32.09 2.35 -24.72
C ALA A 21 -31.00 1.45 -24.11
N PHE A 22 -30.74 0.33 -24.77
CA PHE A 22 -29.43 -0.31 -24.70
C PHE A 22 -28.47 0.60 -25.47
N THR A 23 -27.55 1.27 -24.78
CA THR A 23 -26.36 1.85 -25.39
C THR A 23 -25.14 1.25 -24.71
N ALA A 24 -24.48 0.32 -25.40
CA ALA A 24 -23.02 0.18 -25.43
C ALA A 24 -22.65 -1.13 -26.13
N CYS A 25 -22.39 -1.05 -27.43
CA CYS A 25 -21.42 -1.86 -28.17
C CYS A 25 -21.16 -1.10 -29.49
N SER A 26 -20.31 -0.07 -29.45
CA SER A 26 -19.68 0.42 -30.68
C SER A 26 -18.57 -0.55 -31.04
N ASN A 27 -18.65 -1.15 -32.23
CA ASN A 27 -17.59 -2.01 -32.80
C ASN A 27 -16.45 -1.18 -33.44
N ASP A 28 -16.42 0.13 -33.22
CA ASP A 28 -15.34 0.97 -33.71
C ASP A 28 -14.16 0.86 -32.75
N PRO A 29 -12.96 0.51 -33.21
CA PRO A 29 -11.77 0.51 -32.37
C PRO A 29 -11.55 1.93 -31.84
N GLU A 30 -11.38 2.06 -30.53
CA GLU A 30 -11.05 3.35 -29.92
C GLU A 30 -9.80 3.92 -30.58
N THR A 31 -9.86 5.18 -30.99
CA THR A 31 -8.73 5.86 -31.59
C THR A 31 -7.72 6.17 -30.47
N PRO A 32 -6.46 5.68 -30.56
CA PRO A 32 -5.47 5.95 -29.52
C PRO A 32 -5.28 7.46 -29.38
N GLN A 33 -5.51 8.00 -28.18
CA GLN A 33 -5.25 9.41 -27.90
C GLN A 33 -3.77 9.59 -27.52
N ASP A 34 -3.22 10.76 -27.86
CA ASP A 34 -1.85 11.12 -27.44
C ASP A 34 -1.87 11.43 -25.94
N GLU A 35 -1.44 10.47 -25.11
CA GLU A 35 -1.41 10.56 -23.64
C GLU A 35 -0.60 11.77 -23.12
N ARG A 36 0.31 12.31 -23.93
CA ARG A 36 1.04 13.56 -23.62
C ARG A 36 0.14 14.81 -23.65
N LYS A 37 -1.04 14.69 -24.24
CA LYS A 37 -2.03 15.79 -24.37
C LYS A 37 -3.31 15.52 -23.57
N ASN A 38 -3.61 14.25 -23.28
CA ASN A 38 -4.77 13.85 -22.50
C ASN A 38 -4.45 12.53 -21.77
N LYS A 39 -4.24 12.58 -20.45
CA LYS A 39 -3.82 11.43 -19.63
C LYS A 39 -4.90 10.36 -19.44
N LEU A 40 -6.14 10.66 -19.85
CA LEU A 40 -7.34 9.80 -19.66
C LEU A 40 -7.62 9.37 -18.20
N HIS A 41 -7.00 10.03 -17.22
CA HIS A 41 -7.31 9.96 -15.80
C HIS A 41 -7.23 11.36 -15.17
N GLU A 42 -7.89 11.56 -14.03
CA GLU A 42 -7.75 12.76 -13.22
C GLU A 42 -6.37 12.81 -12.52
N ASP A 43 -5.84 14.02 -12.31
CA ASP A 43 -4.65 14.19 -11.47
C ASP A 43 -5.03 13.98 -9.98
N PRO A 44 -4.29 13.13 -9.24
CA PRO A 44 -4.57 12.89 -7.84
C PRO A 44 -4.33 14.14 -6.99
N ALA A 45 -5.34 14.54 -6.20
CA ALA A 45 -5.29 15.68 -5.29
C ALA A 45 -4.99 15.28 -3.84
N LYS A 46 -5.30 14.04 -3.46
CA LYS A 46 -5.00 13.45 -2.16
C LYS A 46 -4.57 12.00 -2.34
N MET A 47 -3.66 11.56 -1.50
CA MET A 47 -3.21 10.17 -1.41
C MET A 47 -3.31 9.67 0.03
N GLU A 48 -3.84 8.47 0.21
CA GLU A 48 -3.71 7.69 1.45
C GLU A 48 -2.82 6.48 1.19
N ILE A 49 -1.78 6.34 1.98
CA ILE A 49 -0.94 5.14 2.01
C ILE A 49 -1.27 4.41 3.30
N GLN A 50 -1.67 3.16 3.19
CA GLN A 50 -2.03 2.33 4.32
C GLN A 50 -1.13 1.10 4.38
N LEU A 51 -0.64 0.80 5.58
CA LEU A 51 0.02 -0.47 5.90
C LEU A 51 -0.87 -1.27 6.83
N VAL A 52 -0.99 -2.56 6.54
CA VAL A 52 -1.71 -3.53 7.37
C VAL A 52 -0.77 -4.66 7.71
N GLU A 53 -0.41 -4.77 8.97
CA GLU A 53 0.41 -5.87 9.47
C GLU A 53 -0.34 -7.21 9.34
N CYS A 54 0.33 -8.21 8.78
CA CYS A 54 -0.24 -9.49 8.40
C CYS A 54 0.64 -10.68 8.80
N HIS A 55 0.02 -11.86 8.80
CA HIS A 55 0.68 -13.16 8.72
C HIS A 55 0.27 -13.88 7.42
N LEU A 56 1.02 -14.93 7.06
CA LEU A 56 0.84 -15.65 5.80
C LEU A 56 0.15 -17.01 6.01
N HIS A 57 -0.86 -17.29 5.19
CA HIS A 57 -1.48 -18.62 5.08
C HIS A 57 -0.92 -19.47 3.93
N VAL A 58 0.02 -18.92 3.14
CA VAL A 58 0.66 -19.57 1.98
C VAL A 58 2.18 -19.34 2.04
N ASP A 59 2.96 -20.01 1.19
CA ASP A 59 4.39 -19.70 1.06
C ASP A 59 4.58 -18.28 0.49
N TRP A 60 5.62 -17.57 0.94
CA TRP A 60 5.97 -16.24 0.43
C TRP A 60 6.02 -16.19 -1.11
N ASN A 61 6.56 -17.24 -1.73
CA ASN A 61 6.74 -17.28 -3.18
C ASN A 61 5.44 -17.52 -3.96
N ASP A 62 4.38 -17.97 -3.28
CA ASP A 62 3.08 -18.28 -3.90
C ASP A 62 2.09 -17.11 -3.79
N ILE A 63 2.40 -16.07 -3.01
CA ILE A 63 1.49 -14.94 -2.71
C ILE A 63 0.91 -14.31 -3.98
N GLN A 64 1.74 -14.09 -5.00
CA GLN A 64 1.30 -13.43 -6.25
C GLN A 64 0.39 -14.31 -7.12
N GLU A 65 0.18 -15.57 -6.75
CA GLU A 65 -0.66 -16.54 -7.47
C GLU A 65 -1.93 -16.87 -6.71
N VAL A 66 -1.83 -17.06 -5.38
CA VAL A 66 -2.95 -17.55 -4.56
C VAL A 66 -3.41 -16.57 -3.47
N GLY A 67 -2.74 -15.43 -3.27
CA GLY A 67 -3.04 -14.47 -2.21
C GLY A 67 -2.54 -14.96 -0.86
N GLY A 68 -3.32 -14.80 0.21
CA GLY A 68 -3.05 -15.45 1.50
C GLY A 68 -2.42 -14.63 2.63
N PRO A 69 -1.87 -13.41 2.43
CA PRO A 69 -1.71 -12.47 3.52
C PRO A 69 -3.04 -12.16 4.21
N HIS A 70 -3.04 -12.24 5.53
CA HIS A 70 -4.18 -11.95 6.39
C HIS A 70 -3.78 -10.99 7.50
N GLN A 71 -4.58 -9.94 7.70
CA GLN A 71 -4.40 -8.99 8.78
C GLN A 71 -4.26 -9.67 10.15
N ASN A 72 -3.27 -9.22 10.91
CA ASN A 72 -3.16 -9.54 12.34
C ASN A 72 -4.24 -8.76 13.11
N THR A 73 -4.97 -9.44 14.00
CA THR A 73 -5.98 -8.75 14.82
C THR A 73 -5.35 -7.64 15.66
N GLU A 74 -6.02 -6.49 15.70
CA GLU A 74 -5.62 -5.34 16.50
C GLU A 74 -6.48 -5.24 17.77
N SER A 75 -5.85 -4.90 18.89
CA SER A 75 -6.57 -4.55 20.12
C SER A 75 -7.06 -3.10 20.04
N ASP A 76 -8.31 -2.87 20.43
CA ASP A 76 -8.88 -1.53 20.57
C ASP A 76 -8.20 -0.70 21.68
N LYS A 77 -7.46 -1.36 22.58
CA LYS A 77 -6.71 -0.75 23.68
C LYS A 77 -5.29 -0.34 23.30
N THR A 78 -4.70 -0.95 22.27
CA THR A 78 -3.38 -0.53 21.76
C THR A 78 -3.48 0.88 21.21
N LYS A 79 -2.66 1.80 21.69
CA LYS A 79 -2.66 3.22 21.31
C LYS A 79 -1.59 3.53 20.28
N PHE A 80 -0.39 2.95 20.39
CA PHE A 80 0.78 3.37 19.63
C PHE A 80 1.22 2.35 18.57
N MET A 81 1.42 1.08 18.95
CA MET A 81 1.83 -0.05 18.12
C MET A 81 0.68 -0.56 17.25
N LYS A 82 0.11 0.34 16.45
CA LYS A 82 -1.00 0.05 15.56
C LYS A 82 -0.57 -0.89 14.43
N LYS A 83 -1.36 -1.94 14.22
CA LYS A 83 -1.20 -2.93 13.15
C LYS A 83 -1.76 -2.39 11.83
N ILE A 84 -2.69 -1.45 11.89
CA ILE A 84 -3.12 -0.66 10.72
C ILE A 84 -2.63 0.77 10.89
N GLN A 85 -1.82 1.23 9.95
CA GLN A 85 -1.28 2.59 9.92
C GLN A 85 -1.65 3.27 8.61
N THR A 86 -1.90 4.57 8.65
CA THR A 86 -2.22 5.34 7.44
C THR A 86 -1.56 6.70 7.48
N ILE A 87 -0.86 7.04 6.40
CA ILE A 87 -0.30 8.37 6.17
C ILE A 87 -1.02 9.00 4.99
N THR A 88 -1.48 10.23 5.17
CA THR A 88 -2.22 10.99 4.15
C THR A 88 -1.37 12.14 3.65
N TYR A 89 -1.30 12.29 2.33
CA TYR A 89 -0.71 13.44 1.64
C TYR A 89 -1.77 14.18 0.83
N GLN A 90 -1.62 15.48 0.71
CA GLN A 90 -2.44 16.35 -0.14
C GLN A 90 -1.56 17.11 -1.11
N ASN A 91 -1.97 17.20 -2.36
CA ASN A 91 -1.30 18.00 -3.37
C ASN A 91 -1.77 19.45 -3.23
N VAL A 92 -0.88 20.31 -2.72
CA VAL A 92 -1.16 21.72 -2.49
C VAL A 92 -0.64 22.52 -3.68
N ALA A 93 -1.52 23.30 -4.30
CA ALA A 93 -1.19 24.13 -5.46
C ALA A 93 0.07 24.99 -5.21
N GLY A 94 1.05 24.88 -6.11
CA GLY A 94 2.33 25.58 -6.01
C GLY A 94 3.33 25.05 -4.97
N LYS A 95 2.93 24.07 -4.13
CA LYS A 95 3.80 23.41 -3.13
C LYS A 95 3.99 21.91 -3.39
N GLY A 96 3.18 21.33 -4.27
CA GLY A 96 3.17 19.89 -4.54
C GLY A 96 2.64 19.09 -3.36
N TRP A 97 3.03 17.82 -3.27
CA TRP A 97 2.59 16.91 -2.21
C TRP A 97 3.11 17.33 -0.84
N GLN A 98 2.18 17.51 0.10
CA GLN A 98 2.45 17.85 1.50
C GLN A 98 1.78 16.83 2.41
N LEU A 99 2.38 16.58 3.57
CA LEU A 99 1.72 15.79 4.61
C LEU A 99 0.42 16.47 5.03
N ALA A 100 -0.69 15.74 5.07
CA ALA A 100 -1.97 16.29 5.50
C ALA A 100 -1.94 16.63 6.99
N GLU A 101 -2.64 17.69 7.37
CA GLU A 101 -2.79 18.07 8.78
C GLU A 101 -3.40 16.91 9.60
N GLY A 102 -2.82 16.64 10.78
CA GLY A 102 -3.25 15.53 11.64
C GLY A 102 -2.83 14.13 11.16
N SER A 103 -2.21 13.99 9.99
CA SER A 103 -1.72 12.70 9.52
C SER A 103 -0.58 12.18 10.40
N GLN A 104 -0.50 10.86 10.52
CA GLN A 104 0.69 10.18 11.03
C GLN A 104 1.91 10.60 10.20
N LYS A 105 3.06 10.78 10.86
CA LYS A 105 4.28 11.34 10.24
C LYS A 105 5.22 10.29 9.68
N LYS A 106 5.23 9.08 10.24
CA LYS A 106 6.12 7.98 9.88
C LYS A 106 5.40 6.65 10.03
N PHE A 107 5.75 5.65 9.26
CA PHE A 107 5.37 4.27 9.53
C PHE A 107 6.33 3.64 10.53
N TYR A 108 5.79 2.86 11.46
CA TYR A 108 6.55 2.09 12.44
C TYR A 108 6.32 0.61 12.20
N VAL A 109 7.36 -0.12 11.82
CA VAL A 109 7.27 -1.51 11.38
C VAL A 109 8.35 -2.34 12.06
N MET A 110 8.19 -3.66 12.02
CA MET A 110 9.22 -4.59 12.48
C MET A 110 9.88 -5.27 11.29
N LYS A 111 11.14 -5.65 11.47
CA LYS A 111 11.78 -6.62 10.58
C LYS A 111 11.03 -7.96 10.75
N ASN A 112 10.82 -8.68 9.64
CA ASN A 112 10.19 -9.99 9.72
C ASN A 112 11.14 -11.03 10.35
N GLY A 113 10.56 -11.94 11.15
CA GLY A 113 11.17 -13.22 11.50
C GLY A 113 11.01 -14.20 10.33
N ASP A 114 11.85 -15.23 10.31
CA ASP A 114 11.88 -16.24 9.26
C ASP A 114 11.30 -17.58 9.75
N TYR A 115 10.05 -17.88 9.39
CA TYR A 115 9.37 -19.10 9.81
C TYR A 115 9.26 -20.11 8.67
N TYR A 116 9.58 -21.37 8.97
CA TYR A 116 9.48 -22.50 8.06
C TYR A 116 8.67 -23.62 8.73
N GLN A 117 7.77 -24.26 8.00
CA GLN A 117 7.04 -25.41 8.54
C GLN A 117 7.98 -26.60 8.79
N ASP A 118 8.92 -26.83 7.87
CA ASP A 118 10.04 -27.73 8.07
C ASP A 118 11.35 -26.92 8.08
N PRO A 119 11.90 -26.61 9.27
CA PRO A 119 13.13 -25.83 9.39
C PRO A 119 14.39 -26.52 8.80
N LYS A 120 14.39 -27.85 8.71
CA LYS A 120 15.56 -28.59 8.18
C LYS A 120 15.60 -28.52 6.67
N GLU A 121 14.45 -28.68 6.03
CA GLU A 121 14.31 -28.65 4.58
C GLU A 121 14.06 -27.24 4.03
N LYS A 122 13.84 -26.25 4.91
CA LYS A 122 13.49 -24.86 4.57
C LYS A 122 12.29 -24.76 3.63
N GLN A 123 11.29 -25.62 3.83
CA GLN A 123 10.06 -25.64 3.05
C GLN A 123 8.96 -24.83 3.73
N HIS A 124 8.06 -24.27 2.91
CA HIS A 124 6.93 -23.46 3.35
C HIS A 124 7.38 -22.22 4.16
N TYR A 125 8.10 -21.34 3.48
CA TYR A 125 8.64 -20.12 4.05
C TYR A 125 7.54 -19.08 4.23
N ARG A 126 7.30 -18.69 5.49
CA ARG A 126 6.23 -17.78 5.92
C ARG A 126 6.78 -16.69 6.82
N PRO A 127 7.52 -15.71 6.28
CA PRO A 127 8.00 -14.60 7.10
C PRO A 127 6.84 -13.87 7.79
N ALA A 128 7.07 -13.39 9.01
CA ALA A 128 6.09 -12.57 9.71
C ALA A 128 6.77 -11.56 10.68
N PRO A 129 6.21 -10.34 10.86
CA PRO A 129 5.10 -9.81 10.09
C PRO A 129 5.52 -9.49 8.65
N VAL A 130 4.55 -9.55 7.75
CA VAL A 130 4.60 -8.84 6.47
C VAL A 130 3.52 -7.77 6.49
N TYR A 131 3.55 -6.84 5.54
CA TYR A 131 2.57 -5.76 5.50
C TYR A 131 1.90 -5.70 4.14
N LEU A 132 0.57 -5.65 4.12
CA LEU A 132 -0.15 -5.22 2.92
C LEU A 132 0.01 -3.70 2.79
N LEU A 133 0.44 -3.26 1.62
CA LEU A 133 0.55 -1.85 1.26
C LEU A 133 -0.57 -1.51 0.29
N PHE A 134 -1.37 -0.51 0.67
CA PHE A 134 -2.43 0.05 -0.17
C PHE A 134 -2.17 1.51 -0.45
N ILE A 135 -2.30 1.92 -1.71
CA ILE A 135 -2.30 3.32 -2.13
C ILE A 135 -3.69 3.67 -2.65
N LYS A 136 -4.30 4.72 -2.12
CA LYS A 136 -5.58 5.25 -2.60
C LYS A 136 -5.39 6.68 -3.07
N TYR A 137 -5.82 6.96 -4.30
CA TYR A 137 -5.85 8.29 -4.87
C TYR A 137 -7.25 8.85 -4.87
N TYR A 138 -7.33 10.13 -4.54
CA TYR A 138 -8.57 10.89 -4.51
C TYR A 138 -8.43 12.13 -5.37
N ASN A 139 -9.46 12.45 -6.14
CA ASN A 139 -9.55 13.72 -6.86
C ASN A 139 -9.91 14.89 -5.92
N THR A 140 -10.02 16.10 -6.48
CA THR A 140 -10.35 17.32 -5.72
C THR A 140 -11.74 17.30 -5.07
N ALA A 141 -12.66 16.48 -5.60
CA ALA A 141 -13.97 16.24 -4.99
C ALA A 141 -13.95 15.19 -3.86
N GLY A 142 -12.78 14.62 -3.56
CA GLY A 142 -12.61 13.58 -2.53
C GLY A 142 -13.10 12.20 -2.96
N LYS A 143 -13.31 11.95 -4.25
CA LYS A 143 -13.69 10.63 -4.78
C LYS A 143 -12.47 9.79 -5.09
N ILE A 144 -12.53 8.50 -4.81
CA ILE A 144 -11.47 7.55 -5.16
C ILE A 144 -11.37 7.36 -6.68
N ILE A 145 -10.16 7.48 -7.23
CA ILE A 145 -9.90 7.46 -8.68
C ILE A 145 -8.96 6.33 -9.12
N ASN A 146 -8.57 5.43 -8.22
CA ASN A 146 -7.71 4.28 -8.56
C ASN A 146 -8.21 3.48 -9.78
N HIS A 147 -9.53 3.37 -9.94
CA HIS A 147 -10.14 2.65 -11.05
C HIS A 147 -9.74 3.19 -12.43
N GLU A 148 -9.46 4.49 -12.56
CA GLU A 148 -9.05 5.13 -13.81
C GLU A 148 -7.68 4.62 -14.27
N PHE A 149 -6.75 4.46 -13.31
CA PHE A 149 -5.41 3.90 -13.54
C PHE A 149 -5.39 2.39 -13.78
N MET A 150 -6.50 1.71 -13.48
CA MET A 150 -6.63 0.25 -13.51
C MET A 150 -7.46 -0.26 -14.71
N THR A 151 -7.81 0.63 -15.64
CA THR A 151 -8.27 0.23 -16.98
C THR A 151 -7.14 -0.49 -17.72
N GLU A 152 -7.48 -1.30 -18.73
CA GLU A 152 -6.46 -2.06 -19.48
C GLU A 152 -5.39 -1.13 -20.08
N ASP A 153 -5.81 -0.01 -20.64
CA ASP A 153 -4.94 0.95 -21.30
C ASP A 153 -4.06 1.71 -20.32
N GLN A 154 -4.65 2.22 -19.24
CA GLN A 154 -3.93 2.99 -18.22
C GLN A 154 -2.97 2.11 -17.42
N ALA A 155 -3.37 0.88 -17.10
CA ALA A 155 -2.52 -0.05 -16.40
C ALA A 155 -1.25 -0.39 -17.21
N ARG A 156 -1.29 -0.39 -18.56
CA ARG A 156 -0.10 -0.68 -19.39
C ARG A 156 0.96 0.42 -19.36
N ILE A 157 0.62 1.62 -18.90
CA ILE A 157 1.52 2.78 -18.88
C ILE A 157 1.84 3.29 -17.47
N HIS A 158 1.17 2.78 -16.43
CA HIS A 158 1.37 3.19 -15.04
C HIS A 158 2.05 2.11 -14.17
N GLN A 159 3.02 2.54 -13.35
CA GLN A 159 3.65 1.69 -12.32
C GLN A 159 4.24 2.50 -11.17
N HIS A 160 3.94 2.08 -9.94
CA HIS A 160 4.61 2.60 -8.74
C HIS A 160 5.97 1.95 -8.56
N PHE A 161 6.98 2.76 -8.22
CA PHE A 161 8.29 2.31 -7.78
C PHE A 161 8.51 2.71 -6.32
N PHE A 162 9.10 1.80 -5.54
CA PHE A 162 9.33 1.91 -4.10
C PHE A 162 10.82 1.78 -3.83
N THR A 163 11.47 2.88 -3.46
CA THR A 163 12.93 2.94 -3.36
C THR A 163 13.35 3.50 -2.00
N PRO A 164 13.97 2.69 -1.11
CA PRO A 164 14.59 3.21 0.10
C PRO A 164 15.66 4.26 -0.22
N VAL A 165 15.60 5.40 0.47
CA VAL A 165 16.55 6.52 0.41
C VAL A 165 16.76 7.10 1.81
N ASN A 166 17.78 7.96 1.98
CA ASN A 166 18.05 8.66 3.24
C ASN A 166 18.19 7.73 4.47
N VAL A 167 18.81 6.56 4.27
CA VAL A 167 18.91 5.52 5.28
C VAL A 167 19.86 5.95 6.40
N LYS A 168 19.43 5.75 7.64
CA LYS A 168 20.19 6.00 8.86
C LYS A 168 19.87 4.95 9.92
N SER A 169 20.78 4.80 10.88
CA SER A 169 20.55 3.98 12.06
C SER A 169 19.45 4.59 12.93
N PHE A 170 18.46 3.80 13.32
CA PHE A 170 17.47 4.18 14.33
C PHE A 170 18.10 4.31 15.72
N VAL A 171 19.23 3.63 15.98
CA VAL A 171 19.90 3.63 17.30
C VAL A 171 20.62 4.93 17.58
N ASP A 172 21.40 5.47 16.64
CA ASP A 172 22.20 6.68 16.87
C ASP A 172 21.94 7.81 15.85
N GLY A 173 21.03 7.60 14.90
CA GLY A 173 20.65 8.59 13.90
C GLY A 173 21.70 8.83 12.82
N LYS A 174 22.81 8.08 12.83
CA LYS A 174 23.89 8.29 11.86
C LYS A 174 23.49 7.79 10.47
N PRO A 175 23.79 8.55 9.40
CA PRO A 175 23.60 8.09 8.04
C PRO A 175 24.35 6.78 7.80
N GLU A 176 23.71 5.85 7.09
CA GLU A 176 24.33 4.60 6.67
C GLU A 176 24.64 4.68 5.18
N THR A 177 25.93 4.71 4.84
CA THR A 177 26.40 4.84 3.45
C THR A 177 26.44 3.52 2.69
N ASP A 178 26.28 2.38 3.38
CA ASP A 178 26.62 1.04 2.86
C ASP A 178 25.43 0.21 2.36
N ASN A 179 24.26 0.80 2.11
CA ASN A 179 23.16 0.09 1.44
C ASN A 179 23.20 0.32 -0.08
N ALA A 180 24.32 -0.09 -0.72
CA ALA A 180 24.47 -0.01 -2.17
C ALA A 180 23.39 -0.82 -2.91
N ASP A 181 22.90 -1.90 -2.28
CA ASP A 181 21.74 -2.64 -2.73
C ASP A 181 20.50 -2.37 -1.88
N LYS A 182 19.55 -1.66 -2.49
CA LYS A 182 18.27 -1.29 -1.88
C LYS A 182 17.34 -2.47 -1.67
N SER A 183 17.62 -3.63 -2.28
CA SER A 183 16.89 -4.88 -2.04
C SER A 183 17.20 -5.51 -0.68
N GLU A 184 18.24 -5.06 0.02
CA GLU A 184 18.59 -5.59 1.35
C GLU A 184 17.77 -4.98 2.49
N LEU A 185 17.00 -3.91 2.25
CA LEU A 185 16.18 -3.26 3.27
C LEU A 185 14.74 -3.72 3.24
N ILE A 186 14.20 -3.89 2.03
CA ILE A 186 12.82 -4.28 1.80
C ILE A 186 12.73 -5.25 0.63
N ASP A 187 11.71 -6.09 0.69
CA ASP A 187 11.24 -6.88 -0.44
C ASP A 187 9.75 -6.58 -0.66
N TYR A 188 9.33 -6.50 -1.92
CA TYR A 188 8.00 -6.05 -2.32
C TYR A 188 7.45 -6.89 -3.47
N LEU A 189 6.25 -7.43 -3.27
CA LEU A 189 5.48 -8.14 -4.27
C LEU A 189 4.32 -7.27 -4.75
N TYR A 190 4.20 -7.07 -6.06
CA TYR A 190 3.00 -6.47 -6.65
C TYR A 190 1.84 -7.45 -6.56
N THR A 191 0.74 -7.03 -5.96
CA THR A 191 -0.45 -7.87 -5.76
C THR A 191 -1.73 -7.14 -6.16
N ASP A 192 -1.62 -6.24 -7.14
CA ASP A 192 -2.79 -5.65 -7.80
C ASP A 192 -3.74 -6.74 -8.27
N THR A 193 -5.04 -6.43 -8.29
CA THR A 193 -6.09 -7.38 -8.62
C THR A 193 -6.95 -6.89 -9.77
N THR A 194 -7.67 -7.81 -10.41
CA THR A 194 -8.73 -7.51 -11.37
C THR A 194 -10.01 -8.25 -10.96
N PRO A 195 -11.13 -7.56 -10.64
CA PRO A 195 -11.27 -6.11 -10.53
C PRO A 195 -10.37 -5.50 -9.44
N TRP A 196 -10.06 -4.21 -9.59
CA TRP A 196 -9.04 -3.51 -8.80
C TRP A 196 -9.38 -3.38 -7.31
N ASP A 197 -10.66 -3.40 -6.95
CA ASP A 197 -11.16 -3.22 -5.59
C ASP A 197 -11.46 -4.53 -4.87
N GLY A 198 -11.40 -5.67 -5.57
CA GLY A 198 -11.65 -7.00 -5.00
C GLY A 198 -10.44 -7.65 -4.31
N THR A 199 -10.65 -8.85 -3.78
CA THR A 199 -9.61 -9.69 -3.15
C THR A 199 -9.65 -11.09 -3.75
N LYS A 200 -8.50 -11.78 -3.75
CA LYS A 200 -8.38 -13.18 -4.16
C LYS A 200 -9.07 -14.10 -3.16
N LYS A 201 -9.01 -13.77 -1.86
CA LYS A 201 -9.62 -14.56 -0.78
C LYS A 201 -11.11 -14.85 -1.00
N ASP A 202 -11.86 -13.84 -1.46
CA ASP A 202 -13.30 -13.95 -1.68
C ASP A 202 -13.65 -14.53 -3.05
N LYS A 203 -12.65 -14.91 -3.86
CA LYS A 203 -12.78 -15.34 -5.26
C LYS A 203 -13.51 -14.32 -6.13
N THR A 204 -13.42 -13.05 -5.74
CA THR A 204 -14.05 -11.93 -6.45
C THR A 204 -13.07 -11.26 -7.42
N ALA A 205 -11.77 -11.47 -7.23
CA ALA A 205 -10.73 -10.92 -8.09
C ALA A 205 -9.55 -11.89 -8.28
N GLU A 206 -8.85 -11.69 -9.39
CA GLU A 206 -7.61 -12.38 -9.72
C GLU A 206 -6.41 -11.48 -9.45
N ILE A 207 -5.30 -12.04 -8.95
CA ILE A 207 -4.06 -11.29 -8.75
C ILE A 207 -3.37 -11.15 -10.10
N THR A 208 -3.03 -9.92 -10.46
CA THR A 208 -2.44 -9.55 -11.76
C THR A 208 -1.13 -8.78 -11.62
N GLY A 209 -0.73 -8.41 -10.39
CA GLY A 209 0.45 -7.58 -10.14
C GLY A 209 1.78 -8.15 -10.67
N LYS A 210 1.93 -9.48 -10.79
CA LYS A 210 3.13 -10.09 -11.41
C LYS A 210 3.15 -9.90 -12.93
N GLN A 211 1.98 -9.97 -13.57
CA GLN A 211 1.82 -9.90 -15.03
C GLN A 211 1.71 -8.47 -15.54
N ASN A 212 1.18 -7.55 -14.72
CA ASN A 212 1.00 -6.15 -15.07
C ASN A 212 1.13 -5.27 -13.82
N PRO A 213 2.35 -5.00 -13.32
CA PRO A 213 2.56 -4.33 -12.03
C PRO A 213 2.13 -2.86 -12.08
N VAL A 214 1.11 -2.46 -11.32
CA VAL A 214 0.73 -1.05 -11.17
C VAL A 214 1.13 -0.54 -9.78
N GLY A 215 0.95 -1.32 -8.73
CA GLY A 215 1.43 -1.03 -7.37
C GLY A 215 0.46 -0.24 -6.50
N PHE A 216 -0.84 -0.36 -6.73
CA PHE A 216 -1.85 0.10 -5.77
C PHE A 216 -2.06 -0.87 -4.62
N LYS A 217 -1.79 -2.16 -4.86
CA LYS A 217 -1.73 -3.21 -3.84
C LYS A 217 -0.38 -3.91 -3.91
N GLY A 218 0.20 -4.18 -2.74
CA GLY A 218 1.39 -5.00 -2.63
C GLY A 218 1.55 -5.63 -1.26
N VAL A 219 2.52 -6.54 -1.17
CA VAL A 219 3.00 -7.11 0.08
C VAL A 219 4.45 -6.69 0.26
N ILE A 220 4.75 -6.00 1.35
CA ILE A 220 6.09 -5.54 1.71
C ILE A 220 6.57 -6.23 2.98
N ARG A 221 7.86 -6.59 3.02
CA ARG A 221 8.55 -7.04 4.23
C ARG A 221 9.85 -6.27 4.42
N PHE A 222 10.26 -6.13 5.68
CA PHE A 222 11.46 -5.39 6.07
C PHE A 222 12.52 -6.37 6.54
N LEU A 223 13.72 -6.25 5.97
CA LEU A 223 14.78 -7.26 6.08
C LEU A 223 15.89 -6.88 7.07
N LYS A 224 15.93 -5.61 7.50
CA LYS A 224 16.86 -5.10 8.52
C LYS A 224 16.08 -4.32 9.58
N ASN A 225 16.38 -4.56 10.86
CA ASN A 225 15.92 -3.76 11.99
C ASN A 225 16.88 -2.60 12.26
N ASP A 226 16.51 -1.75 13.21
CA ASP A 226 17.27 -0.57 13.63
C ASP A 226 17.53 0.43 12.50
N LYS A 227 16.57 0.58 11.59
CA LYS A 227 16.66 1.51 10.45
C LYS A 227 15.61 2.61 10.55
N GLU A 228 16.00 3.81 10.16
CA GLU A 228 15.09 4.86 9.73
C GLU A 228 15.47 5.24 8.29
N PHE A 229 14.47 5.37 7.42
CA PHE A 229 14.68 5.72 6.02
C PHE A 229 13.41 6.35 5.44
N ASP A 230 13.53 6.96 4.26
CA ASP A 230 12.37 7.34 3.48
C ASP A 230 12.14 6.31 2.37
N LEU A 231 10.92 5.81 2.23
CA LEU A 231 10.50 5.08 1.05
C LEU A 231 10.07 6.10 0.00
N LYS A 232 10.91 6.27 -1.03
CA LYS A 232 10.56 7.08 -2.20
C LYS A 232 9.52 6.33 -3.01
N ILE A 233 8.28 6.82 -2.99
CA ILE A 233 7.15 6.29 -3.76
C ILE A 233 6.94 7.17 -4.97
N ARG A 234 7.00 6.55 -6.15
CA ARG A 234 6.86 7.26 -7.42
C ARG A 234 5.92 6.54 -8.37
N LEU A 235 4.90 7.23 -8.88
CA LEU A 235 4.03 6.72 -9.93
C LEU A 235 4.60 7.12 -11.29
N TYR A 236 5.17 6.16 -12.01
CA TYR A 236 5.62 6.35 -13.38
C TYR A 236 4.42 6.39 -14.32
N HIS A 237 4.44 7.34 -15.25
CA HIS A 237 3.52 7.47 -16.38
C HIS A 237 4.35 7.38 -17.66
N GLY A 238 4.29 6.25 -18.36
CA GLY A 238 5.06 6.02 -19.59
C GLY A 238 4.34 6.43 -20.86
N PHE A 239 4.95 7.29 -21.68
CA PHE A 239 4.33 7.75 -22.94
C PHE A 239 4.15 6.64 -24.00
N LYS A 240 4.82 5.50 -23.82
CA LYS A 240 4.80 4.36 -24.76
C LYS A 240 4.67 3.00 -24.07
N GLY A 241 4.40 2.99 -22.77
CA GLY A 241 4.44 1.77 -21.95
C GLY A 241 5.43 1.85 -20.78
N LYS A 242 5.42 0.80 -19.96
CA LYS A 242 6.20 0.68 -18.73
C LYS A 242 7.24 -0.45 -18.71
N THR A 243 7.43 -1.15 -19.81
CA THR A 243 8.50 -2.14 -19.96
C THR A 243 9.82 -1.44 -20.33
N ASP A 244 10.94 -1.99 -19.88
CA ASP A 244 12.26 -1.51 -20.29
C ASP A 244 12.46 -1.80 -21.79
N PRO A 245 12.70 -0.80 -22.64
CA PRO A 245 12.90 -1.01 -24.07
C PRO A 245 14.08 -1.94 -24.43
N LYS A 246 15.04 -2.12 -23.51
CA LYS A 246 16.24 -2.96 -23.73
C LYS A 246 15.98 -4.43 -23.44
N THR A 247 15.20 -4.73 -22.40
CA THR A 247 14.95 -6.11 -21.95
C THR A 247 13.56 -6.61 -22.33
N ASN A 248 12.66 -5.70 -22.70
CA ASN A 248 11.23 -5.94 -22.89
C ASN A 248 10.55 -6.57 -21.66
N GLN A 249 11.06 -6.29 -20.46
CA GLN A 249 10.54 -6.75 -19.17
C GLN A 249 10.18 -5.56 -18.28
N PHE A 250 9.30 -5.77 -17.30
CA PHE A 250 9.06 -4.78 -16.26
C PHE A 250 10.30 -4.59 -15.39
N CYS A 251 10.57 -3.35 -14.98
CA CYS A 251 11.66 -3.06 -14.05
C CYS A 251 11.31 -3.56 -12.63
N PRO A 252 12.33 -3.97 -11.84
CA PRO A 252 12.15 -4.24 -10.41
C PRO A 252 11.54 -3.05 -9.68
N PHE A 253 10.78 -3.31 -8.61
CA PHE A 253 10.04 -2.29 -7.87
C PHE A 253 10.89 -1.13 -7.34
N ASN A 254 12.17 -1.36 -7.06
CA ASN A 254 13.10 -0.37 -6.50
C ASN A 254 14.08 0.21 -7.53
N LYS A 255 14.01 -0.22 -8.79
CA LYS A 255 15.04 0.08 -9.80
C LYS A 255 14.45 0.31 -11.19
N PRO A 256 13.68 1.41 -11.39
CA PRO A 256 13.31 1.84 -12.73
C PRO A 256 14.59 2.11 -13.55
N SER A 257 14.62 1.67 -14.81
CA SER A 257 15.80 1.84 -15.65
C SER A 257 15.93 3.26 -16.18
N SER A 258 17.15 3.69 -16.50
CA SER A 258 17.39 5.03 -17.05
C SER A 258 16.62 5.28 -18.35
N SER A 259 16.41 4.24 -19.17
CA SER A 259 15.60 4.32 -20.39
C SER A 259 14.16 4.66 -20.05
N LEU A 260 13.58 3.96 -19.06
CA LEU A 260 12.22 4.16 -18.60
C LEU A 260 12.02 5.57 -18.04
N ILE A 261 12.96 6.03 -17.20
CA ILE A 261 12.93 7.37 -16.59
C ILE A 261 12.91 8.49 -17.65
N GLN A 262 13.51 8.26 -18.83
CA GLN A 262 13.55 9.23 -19.93
C GLN A 262 12.34 9.15 -20.88
N SER A 263 11.51 8.11 -20.76
CA SER A 263 10.39 7.83 -21.67
C SER A 263 9.01 8.12 -21.09
N GLY A 264 8.95 8.88 -19.99
CA GLY A 264 7.72 9.19 -19.29
C GLY A 264 7.90 10.27 -18.24
N GLU A 265 6.89 10.43 -17.40
CA GLU A 265 6.82 11.40 -16.32
C GLU A 265 6.50 10.72 -14.98
N TRP A 266 6.52 11.52 -13.92
CA TRP A 266 6.19 11.09 -12.55
C TRP A 266 4.94 11.84 -12.09
N ASP A 267 3.79 11.19 -12.14
CA ASP A 267 2.52 11.77 -11.65
C ASP A 267 2.54 11.93 -10.12
N VAL A 268 3.27 11.04 -9.43
CA VAL A 268 3.52 11.12 -7.99
C VAL A 268 5.00 10.92 -7.73
N ASN A 269 5.56 11.70 -6.81
CA ASN A 269 6.94 11.57 -6.35
C ASN A 269 7.04 12.13 -4.93
N ILE A 270 7.04 11.24 -3.93
CA ILE A 270 7.12 11.62 -2.53
C ILE A 270 8.08 10.73 -1.75
N ASP A 271 8.58 11.27 -0.65
CA ASP A 271 9.38 10.55 0.33
C ASP A 271 8.51 10.30 1.57
N VAL A 272 8.32 9.01 1.91
CA VAL A 272 7.47 8.56 3.02
C VAL A 272 8.37 8.02 4.13
N PRO A 273 8.36 8.59 5.34
CA PRO A 273 9.26 8.14 6.40
C PRO A 273 8.86 6.78 7.00
N PHE A 274 9.84 5.91 7.22
CA PHE A 274 9.72 4.61 7.87
C PHE A 274 10.73 4.46 9.00
N VAL A 275 10.32 3.76 10.06
CA VAL A 275 11.17 3.27 11.14
C VAL A 275 10.96 1.77 11.26
N VAL A 276 12.03 0.99 11.09
CA VAL A 276 12.07 -0.43 11.44
C VAL A 276 12.70 -0.54 12.82
N TYR A 277 11.87 -0.59 13.86
CA TYR A 277 12.33 -0.30 15.24
C TYR A 277 12.84 -1.52 16.01
N MET A 278 12.52 -2.74 15.57
CA MET A 278 13.01 -3.98 16.18
C MET A 278 12.91 -5.16 15.21
N ASP A 279 13.60 -6.25 15.54
CA ASP A 279 13.36 -7.56 14.94
C ASP A 279 12.13 -8.21 15.59
N ARG A 280 11.29 -8.88 14.80
CA ARG A 280 10.20 -9.68 15.35
C ARG A 280 10.70 -10.75 16.30
N ASP A 281 11.84 -11.37 16.01
CA ASP A 281 12.39 -12.43 16.86
C ASP A 281 13.02 -11.89 18.17
N GLU A 282 13.25 -10.57 18.24
CA GLU A 282 13.67 -9.85 19.47
C GLU A 282 12.49 -9.41 20.34
N MET A 283 11.25 -9.50 19.85
CA MET A 283 10.06 -8.97 20.53
C MET A 283 9.64 -9.87 21.71
N LEU A 284 10.34 -9.73 22.82
CA LEU A 284 10.11 -10.50 24.04
C LEU A 284 10.17 -9.59 25.27
N VAL A 285 9.19 -9.74 26.16
CA VAL A 285 9.11 -9.09 27.47
C VAL A 285 8.55 -10.14 28.44
N ASP A 286 9.26 -10.39 29.54
CA ASP A 286 8.89 -11.40 30.55
C ASP A 286 7.71 -10.94 31.41
N ILE A 287 6.51 -11.01 30.81
CA ILE A 287 5.22 -10.77 31.45
C ILE A 287 4.19 -11.78 30.94
N ASN A 288 3.15 -12.02 31.73
CA ASN A 288 2.08 -12.96 31.41
C ASN A 288 0.74 -12.25 31.16
N GLU A 289 -0.14 -12.92 30.42
CA GLU A 289 -1.53 -12.50 30.31
C GLU A 289 -2.18 -12.45 31.70
N GLY A 290 -2.80 -11.32 32.04
CA GLY A 290 -3.45 -11.07 33.32
C GLY A 290 -2.59 -10.35 34.37
N ASP A 291 -1.32 -10.08 34.09
CA ASP A 291 -0.45 -9.33 35.00
C ASP A 291 -0.99 -7.91 35.30
N ASP A 292 -0.85 -7.49 36.56
CA ASP A 292 -1.16 -6.13 36.99
C ASP A 292 0.00 -5.18 36.67
N LEU A 293 -0.01 -4.65 35.45
CA LEU A 293 1.04 -3.78 34.91
C LEU A 293 1.31 -2.54 35.78
N SER A 294 0.35 -2.11 36.62
CA SER A 294 0.54 -0.95 37.50
C SER A 294 1.54 -1.19 38.64
N LYS A 295 1.85 -2.46 38.92
CA LYS A 295 2.81 -2.87 39.95
C LYS A 295 4.22 -3.07 39.41
N LEU A 296 4.38 -3.20 38.09
CA LEU A 296 5.66 -3.44 37.45
C LEU A 296 6.42 -2.14 37.21
N LYS A 297 7.72 -2.20 37.40
CA LYS A 297 8.69 -1.14 37.11
C LYS A 297 9.82 -1.69 36.26
N GLU A 298 10.55 -0.79 35.63
CA GLU A 298 11.73 -1.13 34.81
C GLU A 298 12.73 -2.03 35.54
N ALA A 299 13.00 -1.76 36.82
CA ALA A 299 13.92 -2.55 37.63
C ALA A 299 13.43 -3.98 37.96
N ASP A 300 12.16 -4.28 37.71
CA ASP A 300 11.57 -5.61 37.96
C ASP A 300 11.74 -6.55 36.76
N LEU A 301 12.06 -6.02 35.56
CA LEU A 301 12.26 -6.80 34.34
C LEU A 301 13.74 -6.99 34.01
N ASP A 302 14.05 -8.05 33.26
CA ASP A 302 15.41 -8.32 32.80
C ASP A 302 15.88 -7.32 31.71
N GLU A 303 17.17 -7.39 31.37
CA GLU A 303 17.79 -6.49 30.41
C GLU A 303 17.19 -6.63 29.01
N ASP A 304 16.86 -7.86 28.59
CA ASP A 304 16.28 -8.14 27.27
C ASP A 304 14.87 -7.56 27.15
N SER A 305 14.03 -7.76 28.16
CA SER A 305 12.69 -7.17 28.24
C SER A 305 12.75 -5.65 28.21
N ASN A 306 13.64 -5.05 28.98
CA ASN A 306 13.81 -3.60 29.00
C ASN A 306 14.38 -3.07 27.69
N SER A 307 15.24 -3.82 27.00
CA SER A 307 15.73 -3.48 25.65
C SER A 307 14.57 -3.38 24.65
N THR A 308 13.65 -4.35 24.65
CA THR A 308 12.43 -4.33 23.83
C THR A 308 11.58 -3.09 24.14
N LEU A 309 11.33 -2.82 25.43
CA LEU A 309 10.52 -1.67 25.86
C LEU A 309 11.18 -0.33 25.51
N HIS A 310 12.51 -0.22 25.63
CA HIS A 310 13.26 0.98 25.24
C HIS A 310 13.20 1.25 23.73
N ARG A 311 13.20 0.20 22.89
CA ARG A 311 12.99 0.34 21.44
C ARG A 311 11.59 0.90 21.14
N ILE A 312 10.56 0.42 21.84
CA ILE A 312 9.18 0.93 21.72
C ILE A 312 9.09 2.39 22.21
N MET A 313 9.63 2.68 23.40
CA MET A 313 9.68 4.05 23.95
C MET A 313 10.30 5.02 22.95
N LYS A 314 11.42 4.64 22.35
CA LYS A 314 12.12 5.47 21.36
C LYS A 314 11.31 5.66 20.08
N ALA A 315 10.67 4.60 19.59
CA ALA A 315 9.93 4.65 18.34
C ALA A 315 8.76 5.63 18.44
N TYR A 316 7.98 5.51 19.52
CA TYR A 316 6.74 6.26 19.70
C TYR A 316 6.89 7.52 20.56
N GLY A 317 8.05 7.73 21.20
CA GLY A 317 8.30 8.87 22.07
C GLY A 317 7.48 8.82 23.36
N ILE A 318 7.34 7.62 23.95
CA ILE A 318 6.47 7.35 25.10
C ILE A 318 7.27 6.92 26.33
N SER A 319 6.64 6.93 27.50
CA SER A 319 7.23 6.45 28.75
C SER A 319 7.35 4.93 28.80
N TRP A 320 8.18 4.42 29.71
CA TRP A 320 8.36 2.97 29.94
C TRP A 320 7.04 2.27 30.28
N ALA A 321 6.24 2.87 31.17
CA ALA A 321 4.95 2.31 31.55
C ALA A 321 3.95 2.28 30.39
N GLU A 322 3.96 3.30 29.53
CA GLU A 322 3.15 3.30 28.30
C GLU A 322 3.64 2.25 27.30
N ALA A 323 4.95 2.08 27.14
CA ALA A 323 5.52 1.03 26.28
C ALA A 323 5.15 -0.38 26.76
N LEU A 324 5.25 -0.63 28.07
CA LEU A 324 4.84 -1.91 28.67
C LEU A 324 3.35 -2.17 28.45
N GLN A 325 2.52 -1.15 28.68
CA GLN A 325 1.08 -1.26 28.49
C GLN A 325 0.71 -1.52 27.02
N ASP A 326 1.34 -0.81 26.09
CA ASP A 326 1.05 -0.93 24.67
C ASP A 326 1.53 -2.27 24.10
N TYR A 327 2.72 -2.73 24.52
CA TYR A 327 3.23 -4.08 24.27
C TYR A 327 2.25 -5.15 24.77
N TYR A 328 1.80 -5.05 26.02
CA TYR A 328 0.85 -6.01 26.60
C TYR A 328 -0.43 -6.09 25.76
N TYR A 329 -1.00 -4.94 25.38
CA TYR A 329 -2.22 -4.94 24.57
C TYR A 329 -2.01 -5.48 23.16
N TYR A 330 -0.88 -5.13 22.54
CA TYR A 330 -0.49 -5.63 21.24
C TYR A 330 -0.35 -7.16 21.21
N THR A 331 0.24 -7.74 22.27
CA THR A 331 0.58 -9.16 22.38
C THR A 331 -0.57 -10.03 22.87
N PHE A 332 -1.22 -9.65 23.98
CA PHE A 332 -2.17 -10.53 24.68
C PHE A 332 -3.65 -10.21 24.44
N THR A 333 -3.97 -8.98 24.02
CA THR A 333 -5.38 -8.55 23.89
C THR A 333 -5.85 -8.39 22.44
N ALA A 334 -5.00 -8.73 21.48
CA ALA A 334 -5.42 -8.88 20.11
C ALA A 334 -6.44 -10.02 20.04
N GLY A 335 -7.70 -9.73 19.70
CA GLY A 335 -8.74 -10.76 19.61
C GLY A 335 -8.43 -11.84 18.55
N HIS A 336 -9.24 -12.88 18.50
CA HIS A 336 -9.25 -13.80 17.36
C HIS A 336 -10.45 -13.46 16.46
N SER A 337 -10.22 -12.90 15.27
CA SER A 337 -11.28 -12.73 14.28
C SER A 337 -10.95 -13.47 12.98
N SER A 338 -11.95 -14.19 12.46
CA SER A 338 -11.94 -14.69 11.08
C SER A 338 -12.22 -13.59 10.05
N GLY A 339 -12.65 -12.42 10.52
CA GLY A 339 -12.74 -11.17 9.73
C GLY A 339 -11.45 -10.37 9.84
N GLY A 340 -11.12 -9.63 8.79
CA GLY A 340 -9.89 -8.85 8.66
C GLY A 340 -9.65 -8.50 7.20
N ILE A 341 -8.66 -7.65 6.92
CA ILE A 341 -8.24 -7.37 5.55
C ILE A 341 -7.47 -8.60 5.01
N TRP A 342 -7.88 -9.05 3.83
CA TRP A 342 -7.26 -10.16 3.11
C TRP A 342 -6.77 -9.68 1.75
N LEU A 343 -5.71 -10.33 1.27
CA LEU A 343 -5.40 -10.39 -0.15
C LEU A 343 -6.01 -11.63 -0.78
#